data_AF-A0A1N6EV45-F1
#
_entry.id   AF-A0A1N6EV45-F1
#
_cell.length_a   1.000
_cell.length_b   1.000
_cell.length_c   1.000
_cell.angle_alpha   90.00
_cell.angle_beta   90.00
_cell.angle_gamma   90.00
#
_symmetry.space_group_name_H-M   'P 1'
#
loop_
_entity.id
_entity.type
_entity.pdbx_description
1 polymer ?
#
loop_
_entity_poly.entity_id
_entity_poly.type
_entity_poly.pdbx_seq_one_letter_code
_entity_poly.pdbx_strand_id
1 'polypeptide(L)'
;MQFQVSAFSPCGRVAKLATRLGSSWPRLVHAVLPNLCALCGNLSQSALCRGCDEAYANESRLRCLVCAVPLPSSRRGRNAGYRCADCVATAPPFDATLALADYRAPLDSLAVGLKFRARLLLADEFAQRLARLAGDSLSASEWPDVIAPVPLAAKRLVERGYNQAWQIAKPLARTLRVRSDATLVARVIETAPQSRLDLDARRQNVGRAFEVAAPVRGLHVAVVDDVMTTGATLEALAHVLKAAGARRVTNFVALRTPKN
;
A
#
# COMPACT_ATOMS: atom_id res chain seq x y z
N MET A 1 12.65 -66.80 -24.11
CA MET A 1 11.21 -66.48 -24.06
C MET A 1 11.11 -64.99 -23.77
N GLN A 2 11.09 -64.06 -24.72
CA GLN A 2 10.23 -63.95 -25.91
C GLN A 2 8.78 -64.30 -25.58
N PHE A 3 7.96 -63.27 -25.36
CA PHE A 3 6.76 -62.97 -26.17
C PHE A 3 6.29 -61.53 -25.87
N GLN A 4 6.53 -60.62 -26.82
CA GLN A 4 5.64 -59.48 -27.11
C GLN A 4 4.45 -60.01 -27.92
N VAL A 5 3.25 -59.44 -27.71
CA VAL A 5 2.16 -59.13 -28.67
C VAL A 5 1.05 -58.49 -27.80
N SER A 6 0.28 -57.44 -28.10
CA SER A 6 0.30 -56.30 -29.02
C SER A 6 -0.86 -55.38 -28.57
N ALA A 7 -0.80 -54.12 -29.02
CA ALA A 7 -1.73 -53.03 -28.77
C ALA A 7 -3.22 -53.33 -29.04
N PHE A 8 -4.09 -52.63 -28.30
CA PHE A 8 -5.34 -52.08 -28.82
C PHE A 8 -5.57 -50.69 -28.21
N SER A 9 -5.56 -49.67 -29.07
CA SER A 9 -6.19 -48.38 -28.80
C SER A 9 -7.64 -48.44 -29.27
N PRO A 10 -8.57 -47.76 -28.59
CA PRO A 10 -9.60 -47.02 -29.30
C PRO A 10 -9.55 -45.54 -28.97
N CYS A 11 -9.66 -44.78 -30.05
CA CYS A 11 -9.96 -43.37 -30.17
C CYS A 11 -11.22 -42.98 -29.37
N GLY A 12 -11.21 -41.82 -28.73
CA GLY A 12 -12.40 -41.26 -28.10
C GLY A 12 -12.12 -39.96 -27.36
N ARG A 13 -12.09 -38.84 -28.09
CA ARG A 13 -12.13 -37.50 -27.51
C ARG A 13 -13.40 -37.36 -26.66
N VAL A 14 -13.26 -37.17 -25.36
CA VAL A 14 -14.35 -36.63 -24.53
C VAL A 14 -13.86 -35.32 -23.91
N ALA A 15 -14.49 -34.26 -24.36
CA ALA A 15 -14.17 -32.88 -24.05
C ALA A 15 -14.31 -32.60 -22.55
N LYS A 16 -13.35 -31.83 -22.02
CA LYS A 16 -13.42 -31.18 -20.72
C LYS A 16 -14.63 -30.24 -20.69
N LEU A 17 -15.67 -30.62 -19.96
CA LEU A 17 -16.71 -29.71 -19.47
C LEU A 17 -16.64 -29.69 -17.93
N ALA A 18 -15.52 -29.17 -17.42
CA ALA A 18 -15.46 -28.71 -16.04
C ALA A 18 -16.17 -27.35 -15.99
N THR A 19 -17.48 -27.38 -15.81
CA THR A 19 -18.30 -26.20 -15.52
C THR A 19 -17.76 -25.51 -14.27
N ARG A 20 -17.12 -24.35 -14.48
CA ARG A 20 -16.81 -23.37 -13.44
C ARG A 20 -18.12 -22.78 -12.91
N LEU A 21 -18.81 -23.50 -12.02
CA LEU A 21 -19.70 -22.87 -11.07
C LEU A 21 -18.83 -22.42 -9.90
N GLY A 22 -18.28 -21.20 -10.02
CA GLY A 22 -17.61 -20.55 -8.90
C GLY A 22 -18.60 -20.45 -7.75
N SER A 23 -18.36 -21.17 -6.66
CA SER A 23 -19.25 -21.15 -5.50
C SER A 23 -19.45 -19.71 -5.04
N SER A 24 -20.70 -19.23 -5.04
CA SER A 24 -21.06 -17.93 -4.45
C SER A 24 -21.00 -17.95 -2.92
N TRP A 25 -20.69 -19.12 -2.36
CA TRP A 25 -20.60 -19.45 -0.94
C TRP A 25 -19.72 -18.49 -0.13
N PRO A 26 -18.49 -18.10 -0.54
CA PRO A 26 -17.65 -17.23 0.26
C PRO A 26 -18.23 -15.81 0.42
N ARG A 27 -18.97 -15.32 -0.59
CA ARG A 27 -19.57 -13.98 -0.56
C ARG A 27 -20.82 -13.93 0.31
N LEU A 28 -21.61 -15.00 0.32
CA LEU A 28 -22.81 -15.12 1.16
C LEU A 28 -22.46 -15.27 2.64
N VAL A 29 -21.40 -16.02 2.96
CA VAL A 29 -20.98 -16.23 4.37
C VAL A 29 -20.50 -14.93 5.02
N HIS A 30 -19.77 -14.07 4.29
CA HIS A 30 -19.37 -12.74 4.81
C HIS A 30 -20.52 -11.74 4.95
N ALA A 31 -21.63 -11.94 4.24
CA ALA A 31 -22.82 -11.11 4.38
C ALA A 31 -23.69 -11.52 5.59
N VAL A 32 -23.58 -12.79 6.02
CA VAL A 32 -24.44 -13.40 7.05
C VAL A 32 -23.72 -13.53 8.39
N LEU A 33 -22.40 -13.76 8.42
CA LEU A 33 -21.62 -13.84 9.66
C LEU A 33 -20.95 -12.48 9.96
N PRO A 34 -21.35 -11.78 11.04
CA PRO A 34 -20.72 -10.53 11.43
C PRO A 34 -19.24 -10.75 11.79
N ASN A 35 -18.39 -9.81 11.36
CA ASN A 35 -17.02 -9.68 11.84
C ASN A 35 -17.00 -8.99 13.21
N LEU A 36 -15.86 -9.03 13.89
CA LEU A 36 -15.59 -8.17 15.04
C LEU A 36 -14.86 -6.91 14.56
N CYS A 37 -15.30 -5.75 15.03
CA CYS A 37 -14.64 -4.48 14.81
C CYS A 37 -13.18 -4.57 15.25
N ALA A 38 -12.26 -4.22 14.37
CA ALA A 38 -10.82 -4.35 14.63
C ALA A 38 -10.30 -3.42 15.74
N LEU A 39 -11.09 -2.41 16.13
CA LEU A 39 -10.79 -1.48 17.23
C LEU A 39 -11.47 -1.87 18.54
N CYS A 40 -12.81 -1.90 18.57
CA CYS A 40 -13.56 -2.11 19.82
C CYS A 40 -14.05 -3.55 20.05
N GLY A 41 -13.96 -4.44 19.05
CA GLY A 41 -14.44 -5.82 19.16
C GLY A 41 -15.95 -6.00 18.99
N ASN A 42 -16.75 -4.95 18.85
CA ASN A 42 -18.19 -5.07 18.61
C ASN A 42 -18.51 -5.74 17.26
N LEU A 43 -19.66 -6.41 17.16
CA LEU A 43 -20.13 -6.99 15.91
C LEU A 43 -20.29 -5.92 14.81
N SER A 44 -19.81 -6.24 13.61
CA SER A 44 -19.78 -5.34 12.46
C SER A 44 -19.78 -6.12 11.15
N GLN A 45 -20.41 -5.57 10.11
CA GLN A 45 -20.32 -6.10 8.76
C GLN A 45 -19.05 -5.64 8.02
N SER A 46 -18.36 -4.64 8.57
CA SER A 46 -17.12 -4.06 8.04
C SER A 46 -15.97 -4.24 9.03
N ALA A 47 -14.73 -3.99 8.59
CA ALA A 47 -13.55 -4.11 9.44
C ALA A 47 -13.59 -3.16 10.66
N LEU A 48 -14.24 -2.01 10.52
CA LEU A 48 -14.56 -1.08 11.60
C LEU A 48 -16.07 -0.96 11.73
N CYS A 49 -16.59 -0.95 12.96
CA CYS A 49 -17.99 -0.60 13.19
C CYS A 49 -18.20 0.90 12.94
N ARG A 50 -19.45 1.29 12.65
CA ARG A 50 -19.82 2.69 12.37
C ARG A 50 -19.34 3.68 13.44
N GLY A 51 -19.49 3.33 14.73
CA GLY A 51 -19.06 4.21 15.82
C GLY A 51 -17.55 4.44 15.86
N CYS A 52 -16.73 3.40 15.63
CA CYS A 52 -15.29 3.56 15.57
C CYS A 52 -14.83 4.27 14.28
N ASP A 53 -15.53 4.03 13.17
CA ASP A 53 -15.27 4.70 11.91
C ASP A 53 -15.46 6.23 12.02
N GLU A 54 -16.62 6.65 12.52
CA GLU A 54 -16.98 8.05 12.73
C GLU A 54 -16.05 8.73 13.75
N ALA A 55 -15.68 8.04 14.83
CA ALA A 55 -14.87 8.61 15.90
C ALA A 55 -13.39 8.81 15.53
N TYR A 56 -12.81 7.93 14.69
CA TYR A 56 -11.36 7.90 14.50
C TYR A 56 -10.91 7.98 13.04
N ALA A 57 -11.60 7.31 12.12
CA ALA A 57 -11.12 7.14 10.76
C ALA A 57 -11.57 8.24 9.78
N ASN A 58 -12.68 8.93 10.08
CA ASN A 58 -13.25 9.99 9.23
C ASN A 58 -12.93 11.41 9.73
N GLU A 59 -11.90 11.60 10.57
CA GLU A 59 -11.52 12.93 11.03
C GLU A 59 -10.89 13.74 9.88
N SER A 60 -11.60 14.76 9.40
CA SER A 60 -11.08 15.67 8.37
C SER A 60 -9.88 16.46 8.91
N ARG A 61 -8.69 16.24 8.34
CA ARG A 61 -7.46 16.96 8.70
C ARG A 61 -6.88 17.67 7.50
N LEU A 62 -6.51 18.93 7.69
CA LEU A 62 -5.68 19.64 6.73
C LEU A 62 -4.30 18.99 6.72
N ARG A 63 -3.80 18.60 5.56
CA ARG A 63 -2.49 17.93 5.42
C ARG A 63 -1.62 18.65 4.41
N CYS A 64 -0.31 18.57 4.60
CA CYS A 64 0.67 18.95 3.58
C CYS A 64 0.47 18.10 2.32
N LEU A 65 0.32 18.70 1.15
CA LEU A 65 0.17 17.98 -0.12
C LEU A 65 1.33 17.04 -0.43
N VAL A 66 2.54 17.39 0.00
CA VAL A 66 3.74 16.64 -0.33
C VAL A 66 3.93 15.49 0.66
N CYS A 67 4.07 15.78 1.96
CA CYS A 67 4.44 14.78 2.97
C CYS A 67 3.28 14.31 3.88
N ALA A 68 2.06 14.78 3.63
CA ALA A 68 0.84 14.46 4.38
C ALA A 68 0.86 14.73 5.90
N VAL A 69 1.87 15.43 6.42
CA VAL A 69 1.90 15.83 7.84
C VAL A 69 0.67 16.72 8.12
N PRO A 70 -0.05 16.50 9.24
CA PRO A 70 -1.19 17.33 9.59
C PRO A 70 -0.75 18.79 9.80
N LEU A 71 -1.58 19.72 9.34
CA LEU A 71 -1.37 21.16 9.44
C LEU A 71 -2.40 21.78 10.40
N PRO A 72 -2.08 22.91 11.04
CA PRO A 72 -3.04 23.64 11.88
C PRO A 72 -4.27 24.11 11.08
N SER A 73 -5.45 23.92 11.65
CA SER A 73 -6.76 24.19 11.02
C SER A 73 -7.07 25.68 10.74
N SER A 74 -6.20 26.60 11.17
CA SER A 74 -6.37 28.05 10.94
C SER A 74 -6.16 28.47 9.48
N ARG A 75 -5.57 27.60 8.65
CA ARG A 75 -5.35 27.86 7.22
C ARG A 75 -6.55 27.37 6.39
N ARG A 76 -7.66 28.12 6.39
CA ARG A 76 -8.84 27.84 5.55
C ARG A 76 -8.93 28.79 4.36
N GLY A 77 -8.14 28.50 3.34
CA GLY A 77 -8.35 28.95 1.96
C GLY A 77 -8.90 27.77 1.16
N ARG A 78 -10.11 27.92 0.63
CA ARG A 78 -10.72 26.89 -0.22
C ARG A 78 -9.89 26.81 -1.51
N ASN A 79 -9.46 25.62 -1.90
CA ASN A 79 -8.72 25.29 -3.14
C ASN A 79 -7.21 25.62 -3.23
N ALA A 80 -6.54 26.06 -2.16
CA ALA A 80 -5.08 26.18 -2.19
C ALA A 80 -4.40 24.92 -1.62
N GLY A 81 -3.53 24.30 -2.40
CA GLY A 81 -2.68 23.22 -1.94
C GLY A 81 -1.70 23.66 -0.85
N TYR A 82 -1.78 23.10 0.35
CA TYR A 82 -0.90 23.51 1.47
C TYR A 82 0.40 22.70 1.53
N ARG A 83 1.51 23.36 1.85
CA ARG A 83 2.79 22.71 2.17
C ARG A 83 3.23 23.09 3.59
N CYS A 84 3.82 22.14 4.32
CA CYS A 84 4.45 22.42 5.61
C CYS A 84 5.77 23.17 5.42
N ALA A 85 6.30 23.80 6.49
CA ALA A 85 7.55 24.55 6.44
C ALA A 85 8.72 23.71 5.89
N ASP A 86 8.84 22.46 6.34
CA ASP A 86 9.93 21.58 5.87
C ASP A 86 9.84 21.31 4.37
N CYS A 87 8.65 21.04 3.82
CA CYS A 87 8.49 20.79 2.40
C CYS A 87 8.63 22.05 1.54
N VAL A 88 8.48 23.24 2.13
CA VAL A 88 8.79 24.51 1.47
C VAL A 88 10.31 24.73 1.46
N ALA A 89 10.98 24.48 2.58
CA ALA A 89 12.42 24.65 2.71
C ALA A 89 13.22 23.62 1.91
N THR A 90 12.81 22.36 1.95
CA THR A 90 13.46 21.25 1.23
C THR A 90 12.43 20.20 0.87
N ALA A 91 11.97 20.23 -0.38
CA ALA A 91 11.01 19.25 -0.86
C ALA A 91 11.66 17.86 -0.98
N PRO A 92 11.00 16.79 -0.49
CA PRO A 92 11.42 15.43 -0.79
C PRO A 92 11.24 15.13 -2.30
N PRO A 93 11.87 14.06 -2.81
CA PRO A 93 11.83 13.71 -4.24
C PRO A 93 10.50 13.15 -4.74
N PHE A 94 9.55 12.80 -3.86
CA PHE A 94 8.18 12.46 -4.25
C PHE A 94 7.30 13.71 -4.38
N ASP A 95 6.29 13.65 -5.25
CA ASP A 95 5.49 14.82 -5.61
C ASP A 95 4.32 15.05 -4.64
N ALA A 96 3.73 13.97 -4.11
CA ALA A 96 2.56 14.04 -3.24
C ALA A 96 2.45 12.83 -2.31
N THR A 97 1.67 12.96 -1.24
CA THR A 97 1.28 11.85 -0.36
C THR A 97 -0.19 11.94 0.00
N LEU A 98 -0.93 10.85 -0.20
CA LEU A 98 -2.28 10.63 0.33
C LEU A 98 -2.18 9.77 1.59
N ALA A 99 -2.69 10.28 2.72
CA ALA A 99 -2.71 9.57 3.98
C ALA A 99 -4.13 9.51 4.54
N LEU A 100 -4.61 8.33 4.95
CA LEU A 100 -5.96 8.19 5.51
C LEU A 100 -6.06 8.89 6.86
N ALA A 101 -5.11 8.63 7.76
CA ALA A 101 -5.18 9.13 9.13
C ALA A 101 -3.80 9.30 9.77
N ASP A 102 -3.80 9.83 10.99
CA ASP A 102 -2.60 9.95 11.80
C ASP A 102 -2.22 8.61 12.42
N TYR A 103 -0.91 8.30 12.45
CA TYR A 103 -0.39 7.17 13.20
C TYR A 103 -0.40 7.50 14.69
N ARG A 104 -1.56 7.29 15.33
CA ARG A 104 -1.80 7.51 16.77
C ARG A 104 -2.90 6.57 17.27
N ALA A 105 -3.01 6.45 18.58
CA ALA A 105 -4.08 5.66 19.20
C ALA A 105 -5.48 6.18 18.80
N PRO A 106 -6.45 5.28 18.54
CA PRO A 106 -6.34 3.82 18.52
C PRO A 106 -6.00 3.23 17.13
N LEU A 107 -5.80 4.05 16.09
CA LEU A 107 -5.60 3.60 14.70
C LEU A 107 -4.25 2.92 14.46
N ASP A 108 -3.22 3.31 15.21
CA ASP A 108 -1.92 2.65 15.21
C ASP A 108 -2.02 1.12 15.44
N SER A 109 -2.97 0.70 16.28
CA SER A 109 -3.25 -0.72 16.55
C SER A 109 -3.69 -1.50 15.30
N LEU A 110 -4.31 -0.84 14.31
CA LEU A 110 -4.70 -1.45 13.04
C LEU A 110 -3.47 -1.77 12.18
N ALA A 111 -2.51 -0.86 12.09
CA ALA A 111 -1.25 -1.11 11.41
C ALA A 111 -0.43 -2.19 12.11
N VAL A 112 -0.37 -2.18 13.45
CA VAL A 112 0.26 -3.26 14.23
C VAL A 112 -0.42 -4.59 13.96
N GLY A 113 -1.76 -4.63 13.93
CA GLY A 113 -2.55 -5.82 13.62
C GLY A 113 -2.28 -6.35 12.21
N LEU A 114 -2.17 -5.47 11.22
CA LEU A 114 -1.82 -5.85 9.85
C LEU A 114 -0.38 -6.36 9.75
N LYS A 115 0.57 -5.76 10.47
CA LYS A 115 2.00 -6.08 10.39
C LYS A 115 2.40 -7.35 11.13
N PHE A 116 1.75 -7.65 12.24
CA PHE A 116 2.18 -8.72 13.16
C PHE A 116 1.12 -9.80 13.40
N ARG A 117 -0.15 -9.57 13.07
CA ARG A 117 -1.25 -10.53 13.33
C ARG A 117 -1.98 -10.98 12.07
N ALA A 118 -1.44 -10.67 10.88
CA ALA A 118 -1.99 -11.07 9.59
C ALA A 118 -3.49 -10.76 9.44
N ARG A 119 -3.95 -9.62 9.99
CA ARG A 119 -5.34 -9.16 9.86
C ARG A 119 -5.59 -8.60 8.45
N LEU A 120 -5.56 -9.47 7.44
CA LEU A 120 -5.60 -9.09 6.02
C LEU A 120 -6.88 -8.35 5.61
N LEU A 121 -7.99 -8.55 6.33
CA LEU A 121 -9.22 -7.77 6.15
C LEU A 121 -8.98 -6.26 6.31
N LEU A 122 -8.00 -5.86 7.13
CA LEU A 122 -7.61 -4.45 7.27
C LEU A 122 -6.95 -3.90 6.01
N ALA A 123 -6.27 -4.75 5.22
CA ALA A 123 -5.64 -4.30 4.00
C ALA A 123 -6.67 -3.94 2.92
N ASP A 124 -7.74 -4.73 2.79
CA ASP A 124 -8.87 -4.40 1.90
C ASP A 124 -9.60 -3.13 2.37
N GLU A 125 -9.79 -2.95 3.68
CA GLU A 125 -10.37 -1.72 4.24
C GLU A 125 -9.52 -0.48 3.91
N PHE A 126 -8.21 -0.54 4.15
CA PHE A 126 -7.30 0.56 3.80
C PHE A 126 -7.27 0.83 2.30
N ALA A 127 -7.27 -0.22 1.48
CA ALA A 127 -7.30 -0.08 0.02
C ALA A 127 -8.56 0.63 -0.48
N GLN A 128 -9.74 0.26 0.04
CA GLN A 128 -11.00 0.91 -0.34
C GLN A 128 -11.04 2.38 0.09
N ARG A 129 -10.53 2.69 1.29
CA ARG A 129 -10.43 4.08 1.77
C ARG A 129 -9.45 4.91 0.95
N LEU A 130 -8.29 4.34 0.62
CA LEU A 130 -7.29 5.01 -0.22
C LEU A 130 -7.83 5.25 -1.63
N ALA A 131 -8.62 4.32 -2.17
CA ALA A 131 -9.27 4.49 -3.46
C ALA A 131 -10.28 5.66 -3.44
N ARG A 132 -11.11 5.77 -2.39
CA ARG A 132 -12.02 6.91 -2.22
C ARG A 132 -11.25 8.22 -2.10
N LEU A 133 -10.25 8.26 -1.21
CA LEU A 133 -9.41 9.45 -1.02
C LEU A 133 -8.73 9.88 -2.33
N ALA A 134 -8.24 8.93 -3.13
CA ALA A 134 -7.64 9.23 -4.43
C ALA A 134 -8.67 9.79 -5.42
N GLY A 135 -9.89 9.23 -5.47
CA GLY A 135 -10.98 9.77 -6.29
C GLY A 135 -11.39 11.19 -5.91
N ASP A 136 -11.34 11.52 -4.63
CA ASP A 136 -11.67 12.86 -4.13
C ASP A 136 -10.52 13.87 -4.32
N SER A 137 -9.26 13.39 -4.36
CA SER A 137 -8.07 14.24 -4.31
C SER A 137 -7.35 14.40 -5.65
N LEU A 138 -7.44 13.42 -6.55
CA LEU A 138 -6.68 13.40 -7.79
C LEU A 138 -7.56 13.76 -8.99
N SER A 139 -7.04 14.63 -9.85
CA SER A 139 -7.63 14.87 -11.16
C SER A 139 -7.40 13.70 -12.11
N ALA A 140 -8.15 13.66 -13.23
CA ALA A 140 -7.99 12.63 -14.24
C ALA A 140 -6.56 12.51 -14.80
N SER A 141 -5.83 13.63 -14.89
CA SER A 141 -4.42 13.68 -15.32
C SER A 141 -3.41 13.23 -14.26
N GLU A 142 -3.86 13.02 -13.02
CA GLU A 142 -3.03 12.65 -11.88
C GLU A 142 -3.22 11.20 -11.45
N TRP A 143 -4.00 10.38 -12.16
CA TRP A 143 -4.05 8.95 -11.89
C TRP A 143 -2.67 8.29 -12.09
N PRO A 144 -2.28 7.32 -11.26
CA PRO A 144 -1.06 6.55 -11.45
C PRO A 144 -1.19 5.57 -12.62
N ASP A 145 -0.09 5.38 -13.34
CA ASP A 145 0.05 4.38 -14.40
C ASP A 145 0.32 2.99 -13.80
N VAL A 146 0.99 2.95 -12.64
CA VAL A 146 1.31 1.72 -11.91
C VAL A 146 1.30 1.97 -10.40
N ILE A 147 0.83 0.97 -9.65
CA ILE A 147 0.88 0.94 -8.18
C ILE A 147 1.88 -0.13 -7.73
N ALA A 148 2.86 0.25 -6.93
CA ALA A 148 3.85 -0.65 -6.35
C ALA A 148 3.86 -0.55 -4.81
N PRO A 149 4.12 -1.65 -4.09
CA PRO A 149 4.30 -1.59 -2.65
C PRO A 149 5.70 -1.10 -2.29
N VAL A 150 5.88 -0.55 -1.10
CA VAL A 150 7.20 -0.49 -0.46
C VAL A 150 7.74 -1.92 -0.33
N PRO A 151 8.93 -2.25 -0.89
CA PRO A 151 9.46 -3.61 -0.83
C PRO A 151 10.02 -3.93 0.57
N LEU A 152 9.76 -5.16 1.01
CA LEU A 152 10.44 -5.73 2.18
C LEU A 152 11.78 -6.33 1.79
N ALA A 153 12.73 -6.36 2.72
CA ALA A 153 13.94 -7.17 2.59
C ALA A 153 13.56 -8.66 2.55
N ALA A 154 14.31 -9.47 1.80
CA ALA A 154 13.99 -10.87 1.56
C ALA A 154 13.85 -11.65 2.88
N LYS A 155 14.80 -11.47 3.82
CA LYS A 155 14.71 -12.07 5.16
C LYS A 155 13.39 -11.74 5.89
N ARG A 156 12.97 -10.47 5.88
CA ARG A 156 11.70 -10.06 6.53
C ARG A 156 10.48 -10.62 5.82
N LEU A 157 10.53 -10.76 4.49
CA LEU A 157 9.45 -11.36 3.73
C LEU A 157 9.30 -12.85 4.08
N VAL A 158 10.41 -13.59 4.21
CA VAL A 158 10.42 -14.99 4.65
C VAL A 158 9.91 -15.14 6.08
N GLU A 159 10.44 -14.35 7.02
CA GLU A 159 10.01 -14.39 8.44
C GLU A 159 8.53 -14.09 8.62
N ARG A 160 7.99 -13.14 7.84
CA ARG A 160 6.61 -12.69 7.98
C ARG A 160 5.61 -13.44 7.10
N GLY A 161 6.07 -14.03 5.99
CA GLY A 161 5.25 -14.72 5.01
C GLY A 161 4.46 -13.82 4.05
N TYR A 162 4.45 -12.49 4.24
CA TYR A 162 3.75 -11.54 3.38
C TYR A 162 4.32 -10.11 3.47
N ASN A 163 4.08 -9.30 2.42
CA ASN A 163 4.32 -7.86 2.41
C ASN A 163 3.00 -7.09 2.63
N GLN A 164 2.93 -6.29 3.69
CA GLN A 164 1.76 -5.57 4.19
C GLN A 164 1.34 -4.51 3.18
N ALA A 165 2.34 -3.77 2.69
CA ALA A 165 2.16 -2.80 1.62
C ALA A 165 1.59 -3.45 0.37
N TRP A 166 2.01 -4.68 0.04
CA TRP A 166 1.43 -5.41 -1.10
C TRP A 166 -0.01 -5.85 -0.86
N GLN A 167 -0.34 -6.27 0.37
CA GLN A 167 -1.72 -6.62 0.74
C GLN A 167 -2.66 -5.41 0.58
N ILE A 168 -2.17 -4.18 0.73
CA ILE A 168 -2.95 -2.95 0.46
C ILE A 168 -2.91 -2.58 -1.02
N ALA A 169 -1.73 -2.60 -1.66
CA ALA A 169 -1.51 -2.14 -3.02
C ALA A 169 -2.32 -2.93 -4.05
N LYS A 170 -2.36 -4.26 -3.91
CA LYS A 170 -3.05 -5.14 -4.86
C LYS A 170 -4.57 -4.92 -4.92
N PRO A 171 -5.33 -4.88 -3.81
CA PRO A 171 -6.75 -4.51 -3.85
C PRO A 171 -6.97 -3.03 -4.22
N LEU A 172 -6.08 -2.12 -3.84
CA LEU A 172 -6.17 -0.71 -4.23
C LEU A 172 -6.13 -0.56 -5.75
N ALA A 173 -5.13 -1.16 -6.40
CA ALA A 173 -4.97 -1.13 -7.85
C ALA A 173 -6.16 -1.77 -8.59
N ARG A 174 -6.70 -2.87 -8.06
CA ARG A 174 -7.94 -3.49 -8.58
C ARG A 174 -9.12 -2.53 -8.52
N THR A 175 -9.29 -1.81 -7.41
CA THR A 175 -10.37 -0.84 -7.21
C THR A 175 -10.23 0.35 -8.15
N LEU A 176 -8.99 0.84 -8.33
CA LEU A 176 -8.68 1.95 -9.21
C LEU A 176 -8.56 1.56 -10.69
N ARG A 177 -8.61 0.27 -11.02
CA ARG A 177 -8.38 -0.28 -12.36
C ARG A 177 -7.00 0.10 -12.94
N VAL A 178 -6.00 0.18 -12.08
CA VAL A 178 -4.60 0.47 -12.42
C VAL A 178 -3.77 -0.81 -12.35
N ARG A 179 -2.69 -0.90 -13.13
CA ARG A 179 -1.74 -2.01 -13.02
C ARG A 179 -1.07 -1.99 -11.63
N SER A 180 -1.05 -3.13 -10.95
CA SER A 180 -0.21 -3.32 -9.76
C SER A 180 1.04 -4.13 -10.10
N ASP A 181 2.19 -3.77 -9.53
CA ASP A 181 3.44 -4.49 -9.73
C ASP A 181 4.23 -4.61 -8.42
N ALA A 182 4.29 -5.82 -7.86
CA ALA A 182 5.01 -6.11 -6.62
C ALA A 182 6.53 -6.17 -6.80
N THR A 183 6.99 -6.26 -8.05
CA THR A 183 8.39 -6.46 -8.42
C THR A 183 9.03 -5.21 -9.01
N LEU A 184 8.28 -4.13 -9.20
CA LEU A 184 8.75 -2.88 -9.80
C LEU A 184 10.02 -2.33 -9.12
N VAL A 185 10.08 -2.45 -7.80
CA VAL A 185 11.23 -2.02 -7.00
C VAL A 185 11.59 -3.14 -6.02
N ALA A 186 12.88 -3.47 -5.96
CA ALA A 186 13.43 -4.44 -5.02
C ALA A 186 14.21 -3.71 -3.92
N ARG A 187 14.24 -4.29 -2.72
CA ARG A 187 15.12 -3.85 -1.64
C ARG A 187 16.39 -4.71 -1.65
N VAL A 188 17.53 -4.10 -1.91
CA VAL A 188 18.80 -4.80 -2.17
C VAL A 188 19.70 -4.84 -0.92
N ILE A 189 19.60 -3.85 -0.04
CA ILE A 189 20.34 -3.86 1.23
C ILE A 189 19.46 -4.45 2.34
N GLU A 190 19.91 -5.58 2.87
CA GLU A 190 19.26 -6.33 3.97
C GLU A 190 19.51 -5.71 5.36
N THR A 191 20.55 -4.90 5.53
CA THR A 191 21.04 -4.53 6.87
C THR A 191 20.13 -3.56 7.61
N ALA A 192 20.05 -3.77 8.94
CA ALA A 192 19.47 -2.82 9.86
C ALA A 192 20.26 -1.50 9.80
N PRO A 193 19.60 -0.33 9.90
CA PRO A 193 20.30 0.93 10.06
C PRO A 193 21.19 0.80 11.30
N GLN A 194 22.51 0.80 11.13
CA GLN A 194 23.43 0.86 12.25
C GLN A 194 23.07 2.11 13.05
N SER A 195 22.74 1.93 14.33
CA SER A 195 22.25 2.95 15.25
C SER A 195 23.28 4.04 15.61
N ARG A 196 24.41 4.12 14.88
CA ARG A 196 25.53 5.03 15.14
C ARG A 196 25.94 5.89 13.94
N LEU A 197 25.21 5.85 12.84
CA LEU A 197 25.52 6.67 11.67
C LEU A 197 24.77 8.01 11.71
N ASP A 198 25.53 9.08 11.44
CA ASP A 198 25.06 10.45 11.27
C ASP A 198 23.88 10.55 10.29
N LEU A 199 23.04 11.57 10.43
CA LEU A 199 21.84 11.83 9.62
C LEU A 199 22.14 11.81 8.12
N ASP A 200 23.30 12.30 7.70
CA ASP A 200 23.71 12.33 6.29
C ASP A 200 24.18 10.96 5.77
N ALA A 201 24.87 10.17 6.60
CA ALA A 201 25.18 8.77 6.28
C ALA A 201 23.91 7.91 6.23
N ARG A 202 22.90 8.22 7.04
CA ARG A 202 21.57 7.60 6.94
C ARG A 202 20.91 7.92 5.61
N ARG A 203 20.90 9.19 5.17
CA ARG A 203 20.33 9.61 3.88
C ARG A 203 21.02 8.93 2.68
N GLN A 204 22.35 8.85 2.69
CA GLN A 204 23.12 8.19 1.63
C GLN A 204 22.90 6.67 1.59
N ASN A 205 22.77 6.02 2.75
CA ASN A 205 22.53 4.57 2.83
C ASN A 205 21.14 4.17 2.33
N VAL A 206 20.10 4.99 2.50
CA VAL A 206 18.78 4.64 1.97
C VAL A 206 18.75 4.73 0.44
N GLY A 207 19.52 5.64 -0.19
CA GLY A 207 19.62 5.76 -1.64
C GLY A 207 20.17 4.51 -2.35
N ARG A 208 20.99 3.69 -1.67
CA ARG A 208 21.51 2.40 -2.19
C ARG A 208 20.65 1.20 -1.79
N ALA A 209 19.60 1.41 -1.00
CA ALA A 209 18.80 0.31 -0.47
C ALA A 209 17.79 -0.28 -1.47
N PHE A 210 17.51 0.43 -2.57
CA PHE A 210 16.47 0.07 -3.52
C PHE A 210 16.97 0.09 -4.96
N GLU A 211 16.45 -0.81 -5.78
CA GLU A 211 16.72 -0.88 -7.22
C GLU A 211 15.40 -1.03 -7.99
N VAL A 212 15.29 -0.30 -9.09
CA VAL A 212 14.15 -0.35 -9.99
C VAL A 212 14.36 -1.50 -10.98
N ALA A 213 13.48 -2.51 -10.94
CA ALA A 213 13.63 -3.74 -11.71
C ALA A 213 12.89 -3.74 -13.06
N ALA A 214 12.05 -2.73 -13.32
CA ALA A 214 11.34 -2.59 -14.59
C ALA A 214 11.27 -1.12 -15.05
N PRO A 215 11.11 -0.85 -16.36
CA PRO A 215 11.10 0.52 -16.87
C PRO A 215 9.97 1.37 -16.27
N VAL A 216 10.33 2.54 -15.74
CA VAL A 216 9.39 3.53 -15.18
C VAL A 216 9.43 4.89 -15.88
N ARG A 217 10.19 5.01 -16.98
CA ARG A 217 10.38 6.28 -17.69
C ARG A 217 9.05 6.87 -18.13
N GLY A 218 8.79 8.11 -17.75
CA GLY A 218 7.56 8.84 -18.10
C GLY A 218 6.33 8.46 -17.26
N LEU A 219 6.40 7.41 -16.45
CA LEU A 219 5.26 6.92 -15.68
C LEU A 219 5.01 7.75 -14.41
N HIS A 220 3.75 7.81 -14.01
CA HIS A 220 3.34 8.12 -12.66
C HIS A 220 3.26 6.82 -11.84
N VAL A 221 4.16 6.68 -10.87
CA VAL A 221 4.23 5.54 -9.96
C VAL A 221 3.57 5.91 -8.63
N ALA A 222 2.52 5.18 -8.24
CA ALA A 222 2.00 5.25 -6.87
C ALA A 222 2.72 4.22 -5.98
N VAL A 223 3.32 4.67 -4.88
CA VAL A 223 4.01 3.81 -3.92
C VAL A 223 3.15 3.65 -2.67
N VAL A 224 2.84 2.42 -2.27
CA VAL A 224 1.95 2.12 -1.14
C VAL A 224 2.73 1.66 0.07
N ASP A 225 2.38 2.16 1.26
CA ASP A 225 2.91 1.68 2.54
C ASP A 225 1.81 1.62 3.62
N ASP A 226 2.02 0.84 4.69
CA ASP A 226 1.10 0.83 5.83
C ASP A 226 1.28 2.07 6.71
N VAL A 227 2.53 2.41 7.07
CA VAL A 227 2.84 3.53 7.97
C VAL A 227 4.02 4.36 7.47
N MET A 228 3.78 5.65 7.25
CA MET A 228 4.82 6.64 7.00
C MET A 228 5.20 7.38 8.27
N THR A 229 6.39 7.07 8.81
CA THR A 229 6.93 7.68 10.04
C THR A 229 7.74 8.95 9.80
N THR A 230 8.99 8.87 9.37
CA THR A 230 9.77 10.06 8.95
C THR A 230 9.60 10.35 7.46
N GLY A 231 9.23 9.33 6.69
CA GLY A 231 9.19 9.38 5.23
C GLY A 231 10.48 8.93 4.54
N ALA A 232 11.55 8.65 5.29
CA ALA A 232 12.87 8.34 4.72
C ALA A 232 12.86 7.16 3.73
N THR A 233 12.04 6.13 3.98
CA THR A 233 11.91 4.99 3.05
C THR A 233 11.27 5.40 1.73
N LEU A 234 10.18 6.17 1.77
CA LEU A 234 9.48 6.66 0.58
C LEU A 234 10.30 7.71 -0.17
N GLU A 235 11.06 8.53 0.54
CA GLU A 235 12.02 9.47 -0.05
C GLU A 235 13.09 8.74 -0.87
N ALA A 236 13.70 7.69 -0.35
CA ALA A 236 14.68 6.93 -1.10
C ALA A 236 14.08 6.16 -2.29
N LEU A 237 12.88 5.58 -2.13
CA LEU A 237 12.17 4.96 -3.24
C LEU A 237 11.87 5.97 -4.35
N ALA A 238 11.39 7.16 -3.98
CA ALA A 238 11.13 8.21 -4.94
C ALA A 238 12.43 8.69 -5.62
N HIS A 239 13.54 8.76 -4.90
CA HIS A 239 14.84 9.10 -5.49
C HIS A 239 15.23 8.12 -6.61
N VAL A 240 15.20 6.81 -6.35
CA VAL A 240 15.57 5.80 -7.38
C VAL A 240 14.56 5.75 -8.54
N LEU A 241 13.27 5.93 -8.25
CA LEU A 241 12.23 6.00 -9.28
C LEU A 241 12.39 7.22 -10.20
N LYS A 242 12.64 8.40 -9.61
CA LYS A 242 12.89 9.64 -10.36
C LYS A 242 14.19 9.56 -11.16
N ALA A 243 15.25 9.00 -10.58
CA ALA A 243 16.51 8.74 -11.30
C ALA A 243 16.33 7.78 -12.48
N ALA A 244 15.43 6.78 -12.35
CA ALA A 244 15.04 5.89 -13.45
C ALA A 244 14.07 6.53 -14.47
N GLY A 245 13.73 7.81 -14.29
CA GLY A 245 12.95 8.61 -15.23
C GLY A 245 11.44 8.64 -14.97
N ALA A 246 10.97 8.20 -13.80
CA ALA A 246 9.56 8.37 -13.43
C ALA A 246 9.16 9.84 -13.51
N ARG A 247 8.05 10.14 -14.17
CA ARG A 247 7.51 11.51 -14.28
C ARG A 247 6.98 11.98 -12.93
N ARG A 248 6.25 11.11 -12.23
CA ARG A 248 5.63 11.43 -10.93
C ARG A 248 5.72 10.24 -9.98
N VAL A 249 5.88 10.52 -8.69
CA VAL A 249 5.82 9.57 -7.60
C VAL A 249 4.85 10.10 -6.54
N THR A 250 3.75 9.39 -6.31
CA THR A 250 2.77 9.72 -5.26
C THR A 250 2.72 8.60 -4.23
N ASN A 251 2.81 8.93 -2.95
CA ASN A 251 2.72 7.94 -1.88
C ASN A 251 1.27 7.76 -1.43
N PHE A 252 0.86 6.52 -1.18
CA PHE A 252 -0.45 6.15 -0.67
C PHE A 252 -0.22 5.39 0.63
N VAL A 253 -0.53 6.03 1.76
CA VAL A 253 -0.18 5.47 3.08
C VAL A 253 -1.43 5.34 3.94
N ALA A 254 -1.56 4.23 4.67
CA ALA A 254 -2.69 4.10 5.58
C ALA A 254 -2.55 5.11 6.73
N LEU A 255 -1.38 5.18 7.37
CA LEU A 255 -1.16 6.06 8.51
C LEU A 255 0.09 6.94 8.34
N ARG A 256 0.00 8.19 8.80
CA ARG A 256 1.09 9.17 8.80
C ARG A 256 1.41 9.63 10.21
N THR A 257 2.63 9.46 10.69
CA THR A 257 3.04 10.00 12.00
C THR A 257 3.05 11.54 12.00
N PRO A 258 2.31 12.20 12.91
CA PRO A 258 2.38 13.64 13.09
C PRO A 258 3.78 14.09 13.51
N LYS A 259 4.12 15.35 13.22
CA LYS A 259 5.28 16.00 13.87
C LYS A 259 4.76 16.65 15.16
N ASN A 260 5.49 16.44 16.26
CA ASN A 260 5.25 17.13 17.51
C ASN A 260 5.53 18.63 17.37
#